data_AF-A0A8T7D6G3-F1
#
_entry.id   AF-A0A8T7D6G3-F1
#
_cell.length_a   1.000
_cell.length_b   1.000
_cell.length_c   1.000
_cell.angle_alpha   90.00
_cell.angle_beta   90.00
_cell.angle_gamma   90.00
#
_symmetry.space_group_name_H-M   'P 1'
#
loop_
_entity.id
_entity.type
_entity.pdbx_description
1 polymer ?
#
loop_
_entity_poly.entity_id
_entity_poly.type
_entity_poly.pdbx_seq_one_letter_code
_entity_poly.pdbx_strand_id
1 'polypeptide(L)'
;MVPIIACSVLALGIVLERLWVYRQKKVLPKNLVAQVWNLHRNDQLTNAHIAAVKEGSPLGRILAAGLINRHHPRDVMKEAIEEVGHQVIYELERYLNTLGTIASITPLLGLLGTVIGMIKVFTAITTA
;
A
#
# COMPACT_ATOMS: atom_id res chain seq x y z
N MET A 1 30.25 -1.13 -0.32
CA MET A 1 29.33 -0.03 0.07
C MET A 1 28.30 0.29 -1.02
N VAL A 2 28.67 0.27 -2.31
CA VAL A 2 27.74 0.54 -3.43
C VAL A 2 26.39 -0.21 -3.35
N PRO A 3 26.31 -1.52 -2.99
CA PRO A 3 25.03 -2.21 -2.89
C PRO A 3 24.10 -1.64 -1.81
N ILE A 4 24.68 -1.27 -0.65
CA ILE A 4 23.93 -0.70 0.48
C ILE A 4 23.39 0.69 0.13
N ILE A 5 24.20 1.50 -0.55
CA ILE A 5 23.78 2.83 -1.02
C ILE A 5 22.64 2.69 -2.04
N ALA A 6 22.72 1.74 -2.97
CA ALA A 6 21.64 1.46 -3.91
C ALA A 6 20.34 1.04 -3.19
N CYS A 7 20.42 0.14 -2.20
CA CYS A 7 19.28 -0.24 -1.36
C CYS A 7 18.66 0.97 -0.64
N SER A 8 19.49 1.90 -0.12
CA SER A 8 19.02 3.11 0.56
C SER A 8 18.26 4.05 -0.38
N VAL A 9 18.78 4.31 -1.58
CA VAL A 9 18.12 5.17 -2.58
C VAL A 9 16.78 4.56 -3.02
N LEU A 10 16.74 3.24 -3.26
CA LEU A 10 15.51 2.54 -3.62
C LEU A 10 14.47 2.59 -2.49
N ALA A 11 14.88 2.32 -1.26
CA ALA A 11 14.00 2.38 -0.10
C ALA A 11 13.42 3.79 0.08
N LEU A 12 14.25 4.83 -0.06
CA LEU A 12 13.83 6.22 0.07
C LEU A 12 12.83 6.61 -1.03
N GLY A 13 13.04 6.15 -2.27
CA GLY A 13 12.07 6.34 -3.37
C GLY A 13 10.70 5.75 -3.05
N ILE A 14 10.66 4.49 -2.58
CA ILE A 14 9.42 3.81 -2.19
C ILE A 14 8.72 4.54 -1.03
N VAL A 15 9.48 5.00 -0.02
CA VAL A 15 8.93 5.73 1.13
C VAL A 15 8.27 7.03 0.68
N LEU A 16 8.91 7.80 -0.20
CA LEU A 16 8.35 9.06 -0.70
C LEU A 16 7.08 8.83 -1.53
N GLU A 17 7.08 7.84 -2.42
CA GLU A 17 5.89 7.46 -3.18
C GLU A 17 4.74 7.06 -2.24
N ARG A 18 5.02 6.23 -1.24
CA ARG A 18 4.00 5.77 -0.29
C ARG A 18 3.48 6.87 0.62
N LEU A 19 4.32 7.77 1.10
CA LEU A 19 3.87 8.95 1.87
C LEU A 19 2.89 9.81 1.06
N TRP A 20 3.10 9.91 -0.26
CA TRP A 20 2.18 10.63 -1.14
C TRP A 20 0.86 9.88 -1.37
N VAL A 21 0.93 8.56 -1.60
CA VAL A 21 -0.25 7.72 -1.89
C VAL A 21 -1.12 7.50 -0.65
N TYR A 22 -0.53 7.24 0.52
CA TYR A 22 -1.27 7.02 1.78
C TYR A 22 -1.89 8.27 2.38
N ARG A 23 -1.70 9.42 1.74
CA ARG A 23 -2.26 10.67 2.21
C ARG A 23 -3.78 10.53 2.35
N GLN A 24 -4.28 10.70 3.58
CA GLN A 24 -5.69 10.47 3.93
C GLN A 24 -6.68 11.11 2.95
N LYS A 25 -6.36 12.30 2.41
CA LYS A 25 -7.22 12.99 1.43
C LYS A 25 -7.48 12.19 0.14
N LYS A 26 -6.55 11.32 -0.29
CA LYS A 26 -6.71 10.43 -1.45
C LYS A 26 -7.34 9.09 -1.09
N VAL A 27 -7.07 8.56 0.11
CA VAL A 27 -7.52 7.22 0.53
C VAL A 27 -8.89 7.24 1.22
N LEU A 28 -9.06 8.14 2.19
CA LEU A 28 -10.26 8.34 3.01
C LEU A 28 -10.70 9.82 2.93
N PRO A 29 -11.47 10.21 1.89
CA PRO A 29 -12.03 11.55 1.83
C PRO A 29 -13.02 11.73 3.00
N LYS A 30 -12.76 12.71 3.88
CA LYS A 30 -13.52 12.92 5.14
C LYS A 30 -15.04 13.04 4.94
N ASN A 31 -15.46 13.53 3.78
CA ASN A 31 -16.87 13.79 3.48
C ASN A 31 -17.51 12.70 2.62
N LEU A 32 -16.79 11.65 2.21
CA LEU A 32 -17.33 10.65 1.28
C LEU A 32 -18.52 9.90 1.86
N VAL A 33 -18.41 9.44 3.10
CA VAL A 33 -19.50 8.73 3.80
C VAL A 33 -20.71 9.66 3.99
N ALA A 34 -20.47 10.91 4.40
CA ALA A 34 -21.52 11.91 4.57
C ALA A 34 -22.22 12.26 3.24
N GLN A 35 -21.47 12.35 2.13
CA GLN A 35 -22.02 12.58 0.80
C GLN A 35 -22.89 11.41 0.34
N VAL A 36 -22.41 10.17 0.50
CA VAL A 36 -23.18 8.96 0.17
C VAL A 36 -24.45 8.87 1.01
N TRP A 37 -24.36 9.19 2.31
CA TRP A 37 -25.50 9.19 3.21
C TRP A 37 -26.57 10.21 2.78
N ASN A 38 -26.16 11.44 2.43
CA ASN A 38 -27.07 12.46 1.94
C ASN A 38 -27.71 12.08 0.58
N LEU A 39 -26.95 11.48 -0.33
CA LEU A 39 -27.47 10.99 -1.61
C LEU A 39 -28.50 9.87 -1.41
N HIS A 40 -28.27 8.99 -0.42
CA HIS A 40 -29.22 7.94 -0.07
C HIS A 40 -30.51 8.52 0.53
N ARG A 41 -30.38 9.44 1.49
CA ARG A 41 -31.52 10.05 2.18
C ARG A 41 -32.42 10.86 1.25
N ASN A 42 -31.85 11.42 0.19
CA ASN A 42 -32.59 12.22 -0.80
C ASN A 42 -33.14 11.37 -1.97
N ASP A 43 -33.05 10.03 -1.92
CA ASP A 43 -33.43 9.11 -3.01
C ASP A 43 -32.76 9.40 -4.37
N GLN A 44 -31.63 10.10 -4.36
CA GLN A 44 -30.87 10.49 -5.56
C GLN A 44 -29.75 9.50 -5.93
N LEU A 45 -29.73 8.33 -5.29
CA LEU A 45 -28.72 7.29 -5.52
C LEU A 45 -28.91 6.59 -6.88
N THR A 46 -28.45 7.25 -7.94
CA THR A 46 -28.36 6.70 -9.29
C THR A 46 -27.07 5.89 -9.48
N ASN A 47 -27.06 4.94 -10.43
CA ASN A 47 -25.86 4.20 -10.81
C ASN A 47 -24.68 5.12 -11.22
N ALA A 48 -24.96 6.28 -11.82
CA ALA A 48 -23.95 7.28 -12.15
C ALA A 48 -23.23 7.84 -10.91
N HIS A 49 -23.95 8.09 -9.81
CA HIS A 49 -23.37 8.55 -8.55
C HIS A 49 -22.49 7.46 -7.91
N ILE A 50 -22.93 6.20 -7.98
CA ILE A 50 -22.15 5.07 -7.47
C ILE A 50 -20.85 4.91 -8.25
N ALA A 51 -20.88 5.07 -9.58
CA ALA A 51 -19.68 5.06 -10.42
C ALA A 51 -18.71 6.18 -10.04
N ALA A 52 -19.21 7.41 -9.83
CA ALA A 52 -18.39 8.55 -9.40
C ALA A 52 -17.73 8.31 -8.03
N VAL A 53 -18.45 7.70 -7.08
CA VAL A 53 -17.91 7.32 -5.77
C VAL A 53 -16.81 6.26 -5.91
N LYS A 54 -17.01 5.26 -6.78
CA LYS A 54 -16.04 4.19 -7.04
C LYS A 54 -14.71 4.75 -7.57
N GLU A 55 -14.75 5.74 -8.46
CA GLU A 55 -13.55 6.31 -9.08
C GLU A 55 -12.83 7.33 -8.18
N GLY A 56 -13.52 7.91 -7.20
CA GLY A 56 -12.98 9.00 -6.40
C GLY A 56 -11.94 8.60 -5.35
N SER A 57 -11.96 7.37 -4.83
CA SER A 57 -11.00 6.90 -3.82
C SER A 57 -11.04 5.39 -3.57
N PRO A 58 -9.99 4.80 -2.96
CA PRO A 58 -10.01 3.43 -2.44
C PRO A 58 -11.18 3.14 -1.49
N LEU A 59 -11.49 4.07 -0.56
CA LEU A 59 -12.69 3.94 0.29
C LEU A 59 -13.97 3.94 -0.56
N GLY A 60 -14.01 4.77 -1.60
CA GLY A 60 -15.13 4.85 -2.53
C GLY A 60 -15.37 3.55 -3.29
N ARG A 61 -14.32 2.82 -3.69
CA ARG A 61 -14.47 1.46 -4.26
C ARG A 61 -15.18 0.51 -3.31
N ILE A 62 -14.78 0.50 -2.04
CA ILE A 62 -15.37 -0.36 -1.01
C ILE A 62 -16.84 0.05 -0.76
N LEU A 63 -17.11 1.36 -0.62
CA LEU A 63 -18.47 1.87 -0.44
C LEU A 63 -19.36 1.57 -1.65
N ALA A 64 -18.85 1.70 -2.88
CA ALA A 64 -19.59 1.38 -4.08
C ALA A 64 -19.97 -0.10 -4.14
N ALA A 65 -19.10 -1.01 -3.70
CA ALA A 65 -19.40 -2.45 -3.61
C ALA A 65 -20.60 -2.72 -2.69
N GLY A 66 -20.66 -2.05 -1.54
CA GLY A 66 -21.82 -2.11 -0.64
C GLY A 66 -23.08 -1.49 -1.24
N LEU A 67 -22.97 -0.33 -1.89
CA LEU A 67 -24.11 0.36 -2.51
C LEU A 67 -24.73 -0.40 -3.69
N ILE A 68 -23.92 -1.10 -4.48
CA ILE A 68 -24.39 -1.96 -5.60
C ILE A 68 -25.16 -3.15 -5.03
N ASN A 69 -24.69 -3.73 -3.92
CA ASN A 69 -25.29 -4.90 -3.31
C ASN A 69 -26.34 -4.58 -2.23
N ARG A 70 -26.80 -3.33 -2.12
CA ARG A 70 -27.69 -2.86 -1.03
C ARG A 70 -29.04 -3.56 -0.93
N HIS A 71 -29.52 -4.16 -2.02
CA HIS A 71 -30.81 -4.88 -2.06
C HIS A 71 -30.64 -6.39 -1.83
N HIS A 72 -29.40 -6.88 -1.70
CA HIS A 72 -29.12 -8.28 -1.42
C HIS A 72 -29.14 -8.55 0.10
N PRO A 73 -29.25 -9.82 0.49
CA PRO A 73 -29.03 -10.24 1.86
C PRO A 73 -27.72 -9.70 2.46
N ARG A 74 -27.72 -9.45 3.77
CA ARG A 74 -26.62 -8.77 4.47
C ARG A 74 -25.29 -9.52 4.35
N ASP A 75 -25.34 -10.84 4.33
CA ASP A 75 -24.22 -11.75 4.09
C ASP A 75 -23.57 -11.51 2.72
N VAL A 76 -24.36 -11.48 1.65
CA VAL A 76 -23.87 -11.22 0.28
C VAL A 76 -23.26 -9.81 0.18
N MET A 77 -23.92 -8.81 0.75
CA MET A 77 -23.41 -7.44 0.77
C MET A 77 -22.08 -7.35 1.53
N LYS A 78 -21.97 -8.04 2.67
CA LYS A 78 -20.76 -8.08 3.49
C LYS A 78 -19.62 -8.75 2.72
N GLU A 79 -19.87 -9.88 2.09
CA GLU A 79 -18.88 -10.62 1.30
C GLU A 79 -18.33 -9.76 0.15
N ALA A 80 -19.20 -9.07 -0.58
CA ALA A 80 -18.78 -8.16 -1.65
C ALA A 80 -17.93 -6.97 -1.15
N ILE A 81 -18.25 -6.44 0.04
CA ILE A 81 -17.45 -5.39 0.69
C ILE A 81 -16.07 -5.94 1.10
N GLU A 82 -16.03 -7.14 1.68
CA GLU A 82 -14.79 -7.78 2.11
C GLU A 82 -13.88 -8.09 0.92
N GLU A 83 -14.42 -8.65 -0.16
CA GLU A 83 -13.67 -8.96 -1.38
C GLU A 83 -13.00 -7.71 -1.99
N VAL A 84 -13.78 -6.63 -2.18
CA VAL A 84 -13.24 -5.36 -2.69
C VAL A 84 -12.27 -4.73 -1.69
N GLY A 85 -12.53 -4.89 -0.39
CA GLY A 85 -11.64 -4.46 0.69
C GLY A 85 -10.28 -5.15 0.59
N HIS A 86 -10.25 -6.47 0.40
CA HIS A 86 -9.01 -7.23 0.22
C HIS A 86 -8.23 -6.77 -1.01
N GLN A 87 -8.91 -6.53 -2.13
CA GLN A 87 -8.26 -6.00 -3.33
C GLN A 87 -7.62 -4.62 -3.08
N VAL A 88 -8.34 -3.73 -2.40
CA VAL A 88 -7.83 -2.40 -2.05
C VAL A 88 -6.64 -2.49 -1.10
N ILE A 89 -6.69 -3.35 -0.07
CA ILE A 89 -5.57 -3.57 0.86
C ILE A 89 -4.34 -4.06 0.09
N TYR A 90 -4.51 -5.05 -0.79
CA TYR A 90 -3.42 -5.59 -1.59
C TYR A 90 -2.73 -4.51 -2.46
N GLU A 91 -3.50 -3.63 -3.11
CA GLU A 91 -2.97 -2.51 -3.89
C GLU A 91 -2.19 -1.51 -2.99
N LEU A 92 -2.74 -1.22 -1.81
CA LEU A 92 -2.08 -0.38 -0.82
C LEU A 92 -0.80 -1.03 -0.28
N GLU A 93 -0.69 -2.35 -0.23
CA GLU A 93 0.49 -3.05 0.32
C GLU A 93 1.59 -3.36 -0.71
N ARG A 94 1.32 -3.31 -2.02
CA ARG A 94 2.22 -3.72 -3.12
C ARG A 94 3.74 -3.43 -2.95
N TYR A 95 4.13 -2.25 -2.46
CA TYR A 95 5.54 -1.87 -2.25
C TYR A 95 6.09 -2.08 -0.83
N LEU A 96 5.24 -2.40 0.16
CA LEU A 96 5.68 -2.65 1.53
C LEU A 96 6.45 -3.96 1.65
N ASN A 97 6.04 -5.01 0.93
CA ASN A 97 6.76 -6.28 0.90
C ASN A 97 8.20 -6.11 0.39
N THR A 98 8.39 -5.39 -0.71
CA THR A 98 9.73 -5.08 -1.26
C THR A 98 10.57 -4.29 -0.25
N LEU A 99 9.97 -3.31 0.43
CA LEU A 99 10.66 -2.52 1.45
C LEU A 99 11.10 -3.40 2.63
N GLY A 100 10.24 -4.34 3.04
CA GLY A 100 10.56 -5.35 4.06
C GLY A 100 11.71 -6.27 3.63
N THR A 101 11.73 -6.73 2.38
CA THR A 101 12.85 -7.52 1.84
C THR A 101 14.17 -6.73 1.87
N ILE A 102 14.15 -5.46 1.47
CA ILE A 102 15.34 -4.59 1.54
C ILE A 102 15.81 -4.44 2.99
N ALA A 103 14.89 -4.20 3.93
CA ALA A 103 15.21 -4.07 5.35
C ALA A 103 15.86 -5.34 5.92
N SER A 104 15.42 -6.53 5.50
CA SER A 104 15.98 -7.81 5.95
C SER A 104 17.33 -8.15 5.34
N ILE A 105 17.54 -7.84 4.04
CA ILE A 105 18.78 -8.23 3.32
C ILE A 105 19.91 -7.22 3.58
N THR A 106 19.62 -5.94 3.78
CA THR A 106 20.64 -4.89 3.93
C THR A 106 21.64 -5.16 5.07
N PRO A 107 21.24 -5.60 6.28
CA PRO A 107 22.18 -5.95 7.35
C PRO A 107 23.13 -7.10 6.97
N LEU A 108 22.61 -8.10 6.26
CA LEU A 108 23.40 -9.24 5.79
C LEU A 108 24.47 -8.80 4.77
N LEU A 109 24.14 -7.85 3.90
CA LEU A 109 25.12 -7.24 2.98
C LEU A 109 26.21 -6.45 3.72
N GLY A 110 25.86 -5.79 4.83
CA GLY A 110 26.82 -5.11 5.70
C GLY A 110 27.79 -6.09 6.35
N LEU A 111 27.26 -7.17 6.93
CA LEU A 111 28.06 -8.25 7.53
C LEU A 111 28.97 -8.93 6.50
N LEU A 112 28.47 -9.19 5.30
CA LEU A 112 29.30 -9.72 4.20
C LEU A 112 30.49 -8.79 3.91
N GLY A 113 30.26 -7.46 3.92
CA GLY A 113 31.31 -6.47 3.73
C GLY A 113 32.39 -6.51 4.81
N THR A 114 32.01 -6.68 6.08
CA THR A 114 32.99 -6.79 7.18
C THR A 114 33.83 -8.07 7.07
N VAL A 115 33.21 -9.20 6.71
CA VAL A 115 33.91 -10.48 6.49
C VAL A 115 34.93 -10.37 5.35
N ILE A 116 34.53 -9.84 4.20
CA ILE A 116 35.46 -9.62 3.07
C ILE A 116 36.61 -8.70 3.45
N GLY A 117 36.33 -7.66 4.25
CA GLY A 117 37.35 -6.75 4.77
C GLY A 117 38.38 -7.46 5.65
N MET A 118 37.92 -8.29 6.59
CA MET A 118 38.82 -9.06 7.44
C MET A 118 39.69 -10.04 6.63
N ILE A 119 39.12 -10.74 5.64
CA ILE A 119 39.89 -11.65 4.77
C ILE A 119 41.04 -10.90 4.11
N LYS A 120 40.79 -9.70 3.53
CA LYS A 120 41.83 -8.90 2.88
C LYS A 120 42.94 -8.49 3.85
N VAL A 121 42.59 -8.11 5.08
CA VAL A 121 43.58 -7.75 6.11
C VAL A 121 44.46 -8.95 6.45
N PHE A 122 43.87 -10.12 6.70
CA PHE A 122 44.63 -11.33 6.98
C PHE A 122 45.51 -11.76 5.81
N THR A 123 45.01 -11.72 4.58
CA THR A 123 45.82 -12.05 3.40
C THR A 123 47.01 -11.10 3.26
N ALA A 124 46.80 -9.80 3.43
CA ALA A 124 47.86 -8.80 3.34
C ALA A 124 48.96 -9.03 4.39
N ILE A 125 48.59 -9.38 5.63
CA ILE A 125 49.55 -9.69 6.71
C ILE A 125 50.34 -10.96 6.38
N THR A 126 49.70 -12.01 5.88
CA THR A 126 50.38 -13.28 5.56
C THR A 126 51.30 -13.18 4.33
N THR A 127 51.01 -12.27 3.40
CA THR A 127 51.85 -12.06 2.21
C THR A 127 52.98 -11.04 2.39
N ALA A 128 53.03 -10.34 3.53
CA ALA A 128 54.08 -9.39 3.90
C ALA A 128 55.16 -10.07 4.75
#